data_AF-A0A9D9M1C6-F1
#
_entry.id   AF-A0A9D9M1C6-F1
#
_cell.length_a   1.000
_cell.length_b   1.000
_cell.length_c   1.000
_cell.angle_alpha   90.00
_cell.angle_beta   90.00
_cell.angle_gamma   90.00
#
_symmetry.space_group_name_H-M   'P 1'
#
loop_
_entity.id
_entity.type
_entity.pdbx_description
1 polymer ?
#
loop_
_entity_poly.entity_id
_entity_poly.type
_entity_poly.pdbx_seq_one_letter_code
_entity_poly.pdbx_strand_id
1 'polypeptide(L)'
;MNSYLNYVIISFQKVKRIVEYILCIIFIPFFIFALVSEIMDLSADGELWIAIMWVIFLLLNCLMLWDAIKTGILVKAAVRYNDIFCGDKNGTITIKEFSTILNKPDYKIEKELKALFRYRYFKNCVLQQGGEFCVILNDAKDNNVKKFGFVEVACKNCGGTSRIRAGTVGKCSYCGSPIKEE
;
A
#
# COMPACT_ATOMS: atom_id res chain seq x y z
N MET A 1 -9.23 -0.17 -20.42
CA MET A 1 -8.16 0.58 -19.71
C MET A 1 -7.65 -0.34 -18.63
N ASN A 2 -6.41 -0.83 -18.73
CA ASN A 2 -5.90 -1.81 -17.77
C ASN A 2 -5.60 -1.08 -16.46
N SER A 3 -6.33 -1.43 -15.40
CA SER A 3 -6.06 -0.88 -14.08
C SER A 3 -4.92 -1.64 -13.43
N TYR A 4 -3.95 -0.88 -12.90
CA TYR A 4 -2.83 -1.39 -12.12
C TYR A 4 -3.21 -1.65 -10.66
N LEU A 5 -4.47 -1.45 -10.28
CA LEU A 5 -4.96 -1.71 -8.93
C LEU A 5 -5.21 -3.20 -8.71
N ASN A 6 -4.80 -3.69 -7.55
CA ASN A 6 -5.23 -4.97 -7.04
C ASN A 6 -6.64 -4.85 -6.43
N TYR A 7 -7.66 -5.02 -7.27
CA TYR A 7 -9.07 -4.92 -6.86
C TYR A 7 -9.47 -5.92 -5.77
N VAL A 8 -8.82 -7.09 -5.69
CA VAL A 8 -9.11 -8.08 -4.63
C VAL A 8 -8.69 -7.52 -3.27
N ILE A 9 -7.47 -7.01 -3.16
CA ILE A 9 -6.98 -6.41 -1.91
C ILE A 9 -7.78 -5.15 -1.56
N ILE A 10 -8.07 -4.29 -2.54
CA ILE A 10 -8.81 -3.06 -2.29
C ILE A 10 -10.25 -3.34 -1.86
N SER A 11 -10.94 -4.28 -2.51
CA SER A 11 -12.31 -4.64 -2.12
C SER A 11 -12.35 -5.25 -0.72
N PHE A 12 -11.42 -6.15 -0.40
CA PHE A 12 -11.28 -6.70 0.95
C PHE A 12 -11.04 -5.60 1.99
N GLN A 13 -10.11 -4.68 1.75
CA GLN A 13 -9.80 -3.57 2.66
C GLN A 13 -10.98 -2.59 2.81
N LYS A 14 -11.74 -2.34 1.73
CA LYS A 14 -12.96 -1.53 1.79
C LYS A 14 -14.04 -2.18 2.64
N VAL A 15 -14.27 -3.49 2.47
CA VAL A 15 -15.25 -4.25 3.26
C VAL A 15 -14.84 -4.28 4.73
N LYS A 16 -13.58 -4.65 5.02
CA LYS A 16 -13.02 -4.62 6.38
C LYS A 16 -13.28 -3.27 7.06
N ARG A 17 -12.91 -2.17 6.40
CA ARG A 17 -13.11 -0.81 6.90
C ARG A 17 -14.58 -0.48 7.19
N ILE A 18 -15.50 -0.89 6.31
CA ILE A 18 -16.94 -0.65 6.52
C ILE A 18 -17.43 -1.39 7.76
N VAL A 19 -17.03 -2.66 7.92
CA VAL A 19 -17.39 -3.47 9.09
C VAL A 19 -16.83 -2.84 10.37
N GLU A 20 -15.55 -2.48 10.39
CA GLU A 20 -14.93 -1.81 11.54
C GLU A 20 -15.63 -0.49 11.88
N TYR A 21 -15.99 0.30 10.87
CA TYR A 21 -16.66 1.58 11.08
C TYR A 21 -18.07 1.43 11.67
N ILE A 22 -18.85 0.45 11.19
CA ILE A 22 -20.17 0.12 11.74
C ILE A 22 -20.05 -0.32 13.20
N LEU A 23 -19.09 -1.20 13.51
CA LEU A 23 -18.84 -1.64 14.88
C LEU A 23 -18.48 -0.45 15.77
N CYS A 24 -17.56 0.42 15.34
CA CYS A 24 -17.17 1.61 16.10
C CYS A 24 -18.35 2.55 16.37
N ILE A 25 -19.22 2.80 15.37
CA ILE A 25 -20.39 3.67 15.53
C ILE A 25 -21.36 3.13 16.60
N ILE A 26 -21.52 1.81 16.69
CA ILE A 26 -22.42 1.19 17.66
C ILE A 26 -21.78 1.15 19.05
N PHE A 27 -20.52 0.75 19.14
CA PHE A 27 -19.86 0.47 20.41
C PHE A 27 -19.28 1.70 21.10
N ILE A 28 -18.81 2.72 20.38
CA ILE A 28 -18.24 3.93 20.99
C ILE A 28 -19.27 4.65 21.88
N PRO A 29 -20.50 4.97 21.40
CA PRO A 29 -21.51 5.61 22.25
C PRO A 29 -21.89 4.76 23.46
N PHE A 30 -22.00 3.44 23.26
CA PHE A 30 -22.30 2.49 24.34
C PHE A 30 -21.24 2.52 25.44
N PHE A 31 -19.95 2.43 25.09
CA PHE A 31 -18.87 2.47 26.06
C PHE A 31 -18.69 3.84 26.71
N ILE A 32 -18.95 4.94 25.98
CA ILE A 32 -18.95 6.28 26.57
C ILE A 32 -20.07 6.40 27.61
N PHE A 33 -21.28 5.94 27.29
CA PHE A 33 -22.40 5.97 28.22
C PHE A 33 -22.10 5.13 29.46
N ALA A 34 -21.63 3.89 29.29
CA ALA A 34 -21.26 3.01 30.40
C ALA A 34 -20.16 3.61 31.30
N LEU A 35 -19.15 4.25 30.70
CA LEU A 35 -18.10 4.94 31.44
C LEU A 35 -18.64 6.13 32.24
N VAL A 36 -19.56 6.93 31.67
CA VAL A 36 -20.17 8.06 32.36
C VAL A 36 -21.03 7.58 33.54
N SER A 37 -21.82 6.53 33.36
CA SER A 37 -22.60 5.91 34.44
C SER A 37 -21.69 5.43 35.57
N GLU A 38 -20.62 4.73 35.24
CA GLU A 38 -19.67 4.22 36.25
C GLU A 38 -18.95 5.37 36.99
N ILE A 39 -18.61 6.47 36.31
CA ILE A 39 -17.98 7.63 36.97
C ILE A 39 -18.95 8.29 37.95
N MET A 40 -20.25 8.32 37.65
CA MET A 40 -21.26 8.82 38.59
C MET A 40 -21.34 7.92 39.82
N ASP A 41 -21.34 6.60 39.64
CA ASP A 41 -21.40 5.65 40.74
C ASP A 41 -20.09 5.60 41.57
N LEU A 42 -18.93 5.77 40.94
CA LEU A 42 -17.61 5.86 41.60
C LEU A 42 -17.54 7.02 42.62
N SER A 43 -18.29 8.09 42.37
CA SER A 43 -18.37 9.22 43.31
C SER A 43 -19.16 8.91 44.59
N ALA A 44 -19.97 7.85 44.57
CA ALA A 44 -20.76 7.39 45.70
C ALA A 44 -20.08 6.19 46.39
N ASP A 45 -19.93 5.06 45.68
CA ASP A 45 -19.37 3.79 46.20
C ASP A 45 -18.88 2.84 45.08
N GLY A 46 -18.70 3.33 43.85
CA GLY A 46 -18.40 2.49 42.67
C GLY A 46 -17.01 1.85 42.66
N GLU A 47 -16.82 0.87 41.79
CA GLU A 47 -15.58 0.08 41.72
C GLU A 47 -14.65 0.62 40.62
N LEU A 48 -13.49 1.16 41.01
CA LEU A 48 -12.46 1.67 40.09
C LEU A 48 -12.12 0.70 38.94
N TRP A 49 -12.11 -0.61 39.21
CA TRP A 49 -11.77 -1.63 38.20
C TRP A 49 -12.77 -1.68 37.05
N ILE A 50 -14.06 -1.43 37.29
CA ILE A 50 -15.09 -1.38 36.26
C ILE A 50 -14.86 -0.17 35.34
N ALA A 51 -14.55 1.00 35.93
CA ALA A 51 -14.21 2.20 35.16
C ALA A 51 -12.96 1.97 34.27
N ILE A 52 -11.92 1.34 34.82
CA ILE A 52 -10.70 0.99 34.07
C ILE A 52 -11.02 0.06 32.90
N MET A 53 -11.87 -0.94 33.10
CA MET A 53 -12.30 -1.86 32.04
C MET A 53 -12.99 -1.11 30.88
N TRP A 54 -13.90 -0.19 31.17
CA TRP A 54 -14.55 0.63 30.15
C TRP A 54 -13.58 1.51 29.37
N VAL A 55 -12.59 2.11 30.06
CA VAL A 55 -11.53 2.89 29.40
C VAL A 55 -10.72 2.01 28.44
N ILE A 56 -10.38 0.78 28.83
CA ILE A 56 -9.65 -0.16 27.96
C ILE A 56 -10.48 -0.50 26.72
N PHE A 57 -11.78 -0.81 26.87
CA PHE A 57 -12.65 -1.09 25.72
C PHE A 57 -12.81 0.12 24.80
N LEU A 58 -12.91 1.33 25.35
CA LEU A 58 -12.95 2.56 24.56
C LEU A 58 -11.65 2.76 23.78
N LEU A 59 -10.49 2.52 24.41
CA LEU A 59 -9.18 2.59 23.76
C LEU A 59 -9.09 1.62 22.57
N LEU A 60 -9.51 0.37 22.76
CA LEU A 60 -9.51 -0.64 21.69
C LEU A 60 -10.37 -0.22 20.49
N ASN A 61 -11.56 0.36 20.75
CA ASN A 61 -12.42 0.88 19.68
C ASN A 61 -11.79 2.07 18.95
N CYS A 62 -11.12 2.97 19.67
CA CYS A 62 -10.38 4.08 19.07
C CYS A 62 -9.24 3.59 18.15
N LEU A 63 -8.53 2.52 18.54
CA LEU A 63 -7.49 1.91 17.71
C LEU A 63 -8.06 1.28 16.43
N MET A 64 -9.21 0.61 16.53
CA MET A 64 -9.91 0.07 15.36
C MET A 64 -10.39 1.18 14.42
N LEU A 65 -10.97 2.25 14.96
CA LEU A 65 -11.40 3.41 14.17
C LEU A 65 -10.22 4.06 13.44
N TRP A 66 -9.09 4.16 14.11
CA TRP A 66 -7.86 4.68 13.51
C TRP A 66 -7.34 3.82 12.35
N ASP A 67 -7.39 2.48 12.47
CA ASP A 67 -7.03 1.57 11.37
C ASP A 67 -7.98 1.72 10.17
N ALA A 68 -9.28 1.84 10.42
CA ALA A 68 -10.29 2.08 9.39
C ALA A 68 -10.04 3.39 8.63
N ILE A 69 -9.73 4.48 9.34
CA ILE A 69 -9.40 5.78 8.74
C ILE A 69 -8.12 5.67 7.90
N LYS A 70 -7.04 5.10 8.45
CA LYS A 70 -5.76 4.91 7.74
C LYS A 70 -5.93 4.11 6.46
N THR A 71 -6.68 3.01 6.53
CA THR A 71 -6.99 2.17 5.38
C THR A 71 -7.74 2.97 4.31
N GLY A 72 -8.69 3.83 4.72
CA GLY A 72 -9.39 4.71 3.78
C GLY A 72 -8.49 5.73 3.08
N ILE A 73 -7.52 6.30 3.79
CA ILE A 73 -6.52 7.22 3.21
C ILE A 73 -5.64 6.47 2.20
N LEU A 74 -5.17 5.27 2.54
CA LEU A 74 -4.35 4.44 1.66
C LEU A 74 -5.09 4.03 0.38
N VAL A 75 -6.35 3.59 0.49
CA VAL A 75 -7.17 3.25 -0.69
C VAL A 75 -7.36 4.46 -1.60
N LYS A 76 -7.65 5.65 -1.04
CA LYS A 76 -7.78 6.89 -1.83
C LYS A 76 -6.47 7.28 -2.52
N ALA A 77 -5.33 7.12 -1.83
CA ALA A 77 -4.02 7.35 -2.41
C ALA A 77 -3.76 6.37 -3.56
N ALA A 78 -4.02 5.07 -3.37
CA ALA A 78 -3.85 4.04 -4.40
C ALA A 78 -4.60 4.38 -5.69
N VAL A 79 -5.89 4.76 -5.57
CA VAL A 79 -6.71 5.15 -6.74
C VAL A 79 -6.10 6.35 -7.45
N ARG A 80 -5.69 7.39 -6.71
CA ARG A 80 -5.06 8.59 -7.29
C ARG A 80 -3.80 8.27 -8.09
N TYR A 81 -2.92 7.42 -7.56
CA TYR A 81 -1.72 7.00 -8.28
C TYR A 81 -2.04 6.13 -9.50
N ASN A 82 -3.06 5.27 -9.41
CA ASN A 82 -3.52 4.49 -10.56
C ASN A 82 -4.02 5.36 -11.72
N ASP A 83 -4.70 6.47 -11.43
CA ASP A 83 -5.16 7.39 -12.48
C ASP A 83 -3.97 7.98 -13.26
N ILE A 84 -2.87 8.30 -12.56
CA ILE A 84 -1.61 8.74 -13.16
C ILE A 84 -1.00 7.61 -13.99
N PHE A 85 -0.94 6.38 -13.46
CA PHE A 85 -0.39 5.22 -14.18
C PHE A 85 -1.16 4.90 -15.47
N CYS A 86 -2.48 5.09 -15.48
CA CYS A 86 -3.30 4.80 -16.65
C CYS A 86 -3.24 5.89 -17.73
N GLY A 87 -2.87 7.12 -17.34
CA GLY A 87 -2.65 8.24 -18.26
C GLY A 87 -1.26 8.26 -18.88
N ASP A 88 -0.31 7.54 -18.30
CA ASP A 88 1.07 7.50 -18.77
C ASP A 88 1.25 6.61 -20.01
N LYS A 89 2.10 7.08 -20.94
CA LYS A 89 2.43 6.38 -22.19
C LYS A 89 3.82 5.76 -22.16
N ASN A 90 4.74 6.27 -21.33
CA ASN A 90 6.15 5.92 -21.35
C ASN A 90 6.46 4.66 -20.53
N GLY A 91 5.55 4.23 -19.66
CA GLY A 91 5.68 3.02 -18.87
C GLY A 91 6.65 3.14 -17.69
N THR A 92 7.20 4.32 -17.45
CA THR A 92 8.05 4.64 -16.28
C THR A 92 7.74 6.06 -15.83
N ILE A 93 7.43 6.23 -14.54
CA ILE A 93 7.15 7.55 -13.96
C ILE A 93 8.12 7.81 -12.80
N THR A 94 8.80 8.94 -12.85
CA THR A 94 9.78 9.39 -11.85
C THR A 94 9.11 10.15 -10.69
N ILE A 95 9.77 10.27 -9.53
CA ILE A 95 9.22 11.09 -8.43
C ILE A 95 9.02 12.54 -8.87
N LYS A 96 9.93 13.10 -9.65
CA LYS A 96 9.86 14.50 -10.09
C LYS A 96 8.56 14.75 -10.86
N GLU A 97 8.18 13.84 -11.74
CA GLU A 97 6.90 13.90 -12.45
C GLU A 97 5.71 13.77 -11.49
N PHE A 98 5.77 12.87 -10.51
CA PHE A 98 4.74 12.82 -9.46
C PHE A 98 4.64 14.12 -8.66
N SER A 99 5.76 14.75 -8.34
CA SER A 99 5.85 16.01 -7.60
C SER A 99 5.17 17.14 -8.36
N THR A 100 5.45 17.25 -9.66
CA THR A 100 4.83 18.24 -10.56
C THR A 100 3.32 17.99 -10.69
N ILE A 101 2.89 16.75 -10.89
CA ILE A 101 1.46 16.42 -11.09
C ILE A 101 0.65 16.56 -9.79
N LEU A 102 1.20 16.12 -8.66
CA LEU A 102 0.49 16.07 -7.38
C LEU A 102 0.68 17.33 -6.53
N ASN A 103 1.58 18.24 -6.94
CA ASN A 103 2.00 19.41 -6.18
C ASN A 103 2.31 19.06 -4.70
N LYS A 104 3.13 18.02 -4.52
CA LYS A 104 3.51 17.45 -3.23
C LYS A 104 5.02 17.25 -3.18
N PRO A 105 5.65 17.39 -2.00
CA PRO A 105 7.08 17.18 -1.89
C PRO A 105 7.45 15.70 -2.08
N ASP A 106 8.60 15.48 -2.71
CA ASP A 106 9.13 14.17 -3.13
C ASP A 106 9.15 13.15 -2.00
N TYR A 107 9.65 13.54 -0.81
CA TYR A 107 9.75 12.65 0.36
C TYR A 107 8.39 12.07 0.79
N LYS A 108 7.31 12.84 0.62
CA LYS A 108 5.96 12.42 1.02
C LYS A 108 5.39 11.42 0.02
N ILE A 109 5.63 11.66 -1.26
CA ILE A 109 5.26 10.77 -2.36
C ILE A 109 6.00 9.44 -2.24
N GLU A 110 7.31 9.48 -1.96
CA GLU A 110 8.09 8.26 -1.71
C GLU A 110 7.52 7.43 -0.58
N LYS A 111 7.20 8.05 0.56
CA LYS A 111 6.64 7.38 1.72
C LYS A 111 5.27 6.77 1.42
N GLU A 112 4.42 7.51 0.70
CA GLU A 112 3.10 7.03 0.24
C GLU A 112 3.24 5.83 -0.70
N LEU A 113 4.09 5.92 -1.73
CA LEU A 113 4.34 4.83 -2.68
C LEU A 113 4.94 3.60 -1.99
N LYS A 114 5.97 3.76 -1.15
CA LYS A 114 6.55 2.65 -0.38
C LYS A 114 5.48 1.93 0.45
N ALA A 115 4.59 2.67 1.10
CA ALA A 115 3.48 2.07 1.85
C ALA A 115 2.52 1.29 0.93
N LEU A 116 2.10 1.88 -0.19
CA LEU A 116 1.17 1.25 -1.12
C LEU A 116 1.73 -0.04 -1.75
N PHE A 117 3.00 -0.04 -2.12
CA PHE A 117 3.70 -1.23 -2.62
C PHE A 117 3.88 -2.29 -1.54
N ARG A 118 4.22 -1.90 -0.30
CA ARG A 118 4.32 -2.83 0.85
C ARG A 118 3.00 -3.54 1.12
N TYR A 119 1.87 -2.84 1.04
CA TYR A 119 0.53 -3.41 1.22
C TYR A 119 -0.06 -4.03 -0.05
N ARG A 120 0.73 -4.17 -1.12
CA ARG A 120 0.35 -4.83 -2.38
C ARG A 120 -0.90 -4.23 -3.07
N TYR A 121 -1.12 -2.92 -2.93
CA TYR A 121 -2.25 -2.24 -3.57
C TYR A 121 -2.17 -2.23 -5.10
N PHE A 122 -0.98 -2.41 -5.65
CA PHE A 122 -0.73 -2.40 -7.09
C PHE A 122 -0.32 -3.78 -7.63
N LYS A 123 -0.65 -4.03 -8.90
CA LYS A 123 -0.27 -5.18 -9.71
C LYS A 123 0.37 -4.70 -11.01
N ASN A 124 1.20 -5.54 -11.63
CA ASN A 124 1.86 -5.27 -12.91
C ASN A 124 2.70 -3.98 -12.92
N CYS A 125 3.23 -3.59 -11.76
CA CYS A 125 4.19 -2.51 -11.63
C CYS A 125 5.19 -2.81 -10.52
N VAL A 126 6.40 -2.24 -10.62
CA VAL A 126 7.48 -2.43 -9.65
C VAL A 126 8.05 -1.07 -9.26
N LEU A 127 8.40 -0.95 -7.98
CA LEU A 127 9.06 0.24 -7.43
C LEU A 127 10.58 0.03 -7.49
N GLN A 128 11.29 0.84 -8.28
CA GLN A 128 12.75 0.81 -8.34
C GLN A 128 13.34 1.76 -7.29
N GLN A 129 14.28 1.25 -6.49
CA GLN A 129 14.95 2.02 -5.41
C GLN A 129 16.48 2.09 -5.58
N GLY A 130 17.06 1.32 -6.50
CA GLY A 130 18.51 1.22 -6.71
C GLY A 130 19.09 2.21 -7.72
N GLY A 131 18.52 3.42 -7.80
CA GLY A 131 18.83 4.46 -8.79
C GLY A 131 17.91 5.66 -8.60
N GLU A 132 17.53 6.36 -9.69
CA GLU A 132 16.42 7.31 -9.61
C GLU A 132 15.14 6.56 -9.22
N PHE A 133 14.48 6.99 -8.15
CA PHE A 133 13.27 6.34 -7.67
C PHE A 133 12.15 6.56 -8.70
N CYS A 134 11.66 5.45 -9.24
CA CYS A 134 10.65 5.45 -10.28
C CYS A 134 9.72 4.24 -10.15
N VAL A 135 8.53 4.40 -10.69
CA VAL A 135 7.54 3.31 -10.83
C VAL A 135 7.56 2.85 -12.27
N ILE A 136 7.83 1.56 -12.47
CA ILE A 136 7.83 0.92 -13.79
C ILE A 136 6.51 0.16 -13.97
N LEU A 137 5.85 0.38 -15.11
CA LEU A 137 4.62 -0.28 -15.52
C LEU A 137 4.94 -1.41 -16.51
N ASN A 138 4.58 -2.65 -16.19
CA ASN A 138 4.96 -3.82 -16.99
C ASN A 138 4.13 -3.98 -18.28
N ASP A 139 2.95 -3.36 -18.34
CA ASP A 139 1.98 -3.50 -19.44
C ASP A 139 1.74 -2.19 -20.20
N ALA A 140 2.75 -1.31 -20.28
CA ALA A 140 2.62 -0.01 -20.94
C ALA A 140 2.12 -0.16 -22.40
N LYS A 141 1.15 0.68 -22.79
CA LYS A 141 0.35 0.61 -24.03
C LYS A 141 1.10 0.90 -25.34
N ASP A 142 2.42 0.81 -25.38
CA ASP A 142 3.14 1.06 -26.63
C ASP A 142 3.30 -0.24 -27.43
N ASN A 143 2.63 -0.29 -28.58
CA ASN A 143 2.75 -1.37 -29.57
C ASN A 143 4.15 -1.42 -30.22
N ASN A 144 5.08 -0.54 -29.86
CA ASN A 144 6.45 -0.51 -30.40
C ASN A 144 7.57 -0.56 -29.37
N VAL A 145 7.29 -0.83 -28.09
CA VAL A 145 8.36 -1.06 -27.11
C VAL A 145 8.28 -2.50 -26.61
N LYS A 146 9.32 -3.27 -26.96
CA LYS A 146 9.55 -4.67 -26.62
C LYS A 146 8.96 -5.00 -25.24
N LYS A 147 8.10 -6.02 -25.21
CA LYS A 147 7.53 -6.65 -24.01
C LYS A 147 8.51 -6.55 -22.84
N PHE A 148 8.28 -5.61 -21.91
CA PHE A 148 9.05 -5.48 -20.67
C PHE A 148 8.61 -6.53 -19.64
N GLY A 149 8.54 -7.78 -20.08
CA GLY A 149 8.44 -8.91 -19.19
C GLY A 149 9.78 -9.16 -18.50
N PHE A 150 9.73 -9.81 -17.34
CA PHE A 150 10.92 -10.47 -16.82
C PHE A 150 11.21 -11.70 -17.68
N VAL A 151 12.44 -11.84 -18.15
CA VAL A 151 12.93 -12.97 -18.92
C VAL A 151 13.79 -13.83 -18.01
N GLU A 152 13.59 -15.14 -18.06
CA GLU A 152 14.47 -16.09 -17.40
C GLU A 152 15.70 -16.30 -18.29
N VAL A 153 16.85 -15.83 -17.81
CA VAL A 153 18.12 -15.96 -18.53
C VAL A 153 18.99 -16.95 -17.77
N ALA A 154 19.46 -17.97 -18.48
CA ALA A 154 20.43 -18.92 -17.95
C ALA A 154 21.79 -18.23 -17.79
N CYS A 155 22.34 -18.28 -16.58
CA CYS A 155 23.66 -17.73 -16.30
C CYS A 155 24.74 -18.53 -17.02
N LYS A 156 25.52 -17.89 -17.89
CA LYS A 156 26.65 -18.53 -18.59
C LYS A 156 27.76 -19.02 -17.66
N ASN A 157 27.84 -18.49 -16.45
CA ASN A 157 28.90 -18.82 -15.49
C ASN A 157 28.55 -19.99 -14.57
N CYS A 158 27.29 -20.12 -14.13
CA CYS A 158 26.88 -21.16 -13.17
C CYS A 158 25.70 -22.02 -13.63
N GLY A 159 25.18 -21.80 -14.85
CA GLY A 159 24.02 -22.52 -15.40
C GLY A 159 22.68 -22.19 -14.74
N GLY A 160 22.65 -21.41 -13.67
CA GLY A 160 21.44 -21.07 -12.94
C GLY A 160 20.54 -20.12 -13.74
N THR A 161 19.24 -20.44 -13.83
CA THR A 161 18.23 -19.57 -14.44
C THR A 161 17.87 -18.44 -13.49
N SER A 162 18.11 -17.20 -13.92
CA SER A 162 17.83 -16.01 -13.13
C SER A 162 16.87 -15.11 -13.88
N ARG A 163 15.89 -14.57 -13.16
CA ARG A 163 14.84 -13.73 -13.70
C ARG A 163 15.34 -12.28 -13.78
N ILE A 164 15.58 -11.78 -14.99
CA ILE A 164 16.04 -10.40 -15.25
C ILE A 164 15.04 -9.64 -16.10
N ARG A 165 15.09 -8.31 -16.07
CA ARG A 165 14.18 -7.47 -16.87
C ARG A 165 14.62 -7.53 -18.34
N ALA A 166 13.67 -7.75 -19.25
CA ALA A 166 13.95 -7.77 -20.69
C ALA A 166 14.73 -6.54 -21.13
N GLY A 167 15.79 -6.72 -21.91
CA GLY A 167 16.66 -5.65 -22.42
C GLY A 167 17.56 -4.99 -21.38
N THR A 168 17.73 -5.56 -20.18
CA THR A 168 18.63 -5.03 -19.15
C THR A 168 19.71 -6.03 -18.74
N VAL A 169 20.81 -5.51 -18.18
CA VAL A 169 21.85 -6.33 -17.55
C VAL A 169 21.49 -6.50 -16.07
N GLY A 170 21.18 -7.74 -15.67
CA GLY A 170 20.93 -8.12 -14.28
C GLY A 170 22.12 -8.84 -13.66
N LYS A 171 21.98 -9.27 -12.41
CA LYS A 171 22.95 -10.15 -11.73
C LYS A 171 22.30 -11.51 -11.50
N CYS A 172 23.08 -12.58 -11.68
CA CYS A 172 22.63 -13.93 -11.40
C CYS A 172 22.35 -14.10 -9.91
N SER A 173 21.18 -14.66 -9.56
CA SER A 173 20.77 -14.88 -8.17
C SER A 173 21.63 -15.91 -7.43
N TYR A 174 22.37 -16.75 -8.17
CA TYR A 174 23.18 -17.84 -7.61
C TYR A 174 24.65 -17.46 -7.45
N CYS A 175 25.26 -16.83 -8.46
CA CYS A 175 26.70 -16.53 -8.44
C CYS A 175 27.05 -15.03 -8.53
N GLY A 176 26.04 -14.15 -8.62
CA GLY A 176 26.25 -12.70 -8.67
C GLY A 176 26.86 -12.17 -9.97
N SER A 177 27.17 -13.05 -10.94
CA SER A 177 27.74 -12.65 -12.23
C SER A 177 26.75 -11.79 -13.05
N PRO A 178 27.24 -10.84 -13.86
CA PRO A 178 26.38 -10.05 -14.74
C PRO A 178 25.78 -10.94 -15.83
N ILE A 179 24.46 -10.87 -15.99
CA ILE A 179 23.70 -11.62 -16.98
C ILE A 179 22.90 -10.63 -17.83
N LYS A 180 22.88 -10.87 -19.14
CA LYS A 180 22.17 -10.06 -20.12
C LYS A 180 21.35 -10.97 -21.01
N GLU A 181 20.20 -10.50 -21.46
CA GLU A 181 19.44 -11.14 -22.52
C GLU A 181 20.27 -11.02 -23.82
N GLU A 182 20.48 -12.14 -24.52
CA GLU A 182 21.14 -12.19 -25.84
C GLU A 182 20.11 -12.16 -26.96
#